data_AF-A0A6I8TMQ7-F1
#
_entry.id   AF-A0A6I8TMQ7-F1
#
_cell.length_a   1.000
_cell.length_b   1.000
_cell.length_c   1.000
_cell.angle_alpha   90.00
_cell.angle_beta   90.00
_cell.angle_gamma   90.00
#
_symmetry.space_group_name_H-M   'P 1'
#
loop_
_entity.id
_entity.type
_entity.pdbx_description
1 polymer ?
#
loop_
_entity_poly.entity_id
_entity_poly.type
_entity_poly.pdbx_seq_one_letter_code
_entity_poly.pdbx_strand_id
1 'polypeptide(L)'
;MDPPKTEKTREEVMAEREAKKAAKAAAKGKGKETPKPATQAESTPLQKSSTDSSLSEKLDKLHISDPPAAAKPAVEMPSQATKQLSKAERKAQFEAQNPNLAKPKAETKPATSKAERRALQEAQRAAKAEAQTKKAAPAPKASTESSSKAATPVAKKETTPTANKQVKKSVKTTDSPQQQPHMVKLFNHLYTKKFAASEIVNSSQLHPAITTLGLQYAEGVMAGSKARCLAFLKALTQMINDYETPPEKEFSRGFEETLNPNIAFLQKCRPFSVSMTNALKYIKMYTRQLNPKDSDSDQKVCLQEAIDTYVRDQIEKAEEAISISVQDKIYDGDVILTYGCSSLIKHILEEAKFRRKNFRVVIVDSRPRNQEHEMLRQLVAQGIDCTCVLINAISYVMPEVTKVLLSAHALLANGCVMSRVGTAQIALVAKSYNVPVLVCCETHKFSERVQTDAFVYNEIGNPNDLILNSGTRENRSCNPLAEWESISHLTPLNLHYDVTPPELVTAVVTEVAILPCTSVPVILRIKPSEVGY
;
A
#
# COMPACT_ATOMS: atom_id res chain seq x y z
N MET A 1 -38.19 -35.91 -37.16
CA MET A 1 -38.48 -37.29 -36.71
C MET A 1 -37.13 -37.94 -36.63
N ASP A 2 -36.50 -37.78 -35.48
CA ASP A 2 -35.08 -38.06 -35.29
C ASP A 2 -34.95 -39.16 -34.24
N PRO A 3 -34.08 -40.16 -34.43
CA PRO A 3 -34.02 -41.31 -33.54
C PRO A 3 -33.44 -40.94 -32.17
N PRO A 4 -33.89 -41.60 -31.08
CA PRO A 4 -33.37 -41.32 -29.74
C PRO A 4 -31.92 -41.77 -29.61
N LYS A 5 -31.11 -40.96 -28.90
CA LYS A 5 -29.74 -41.33 -28.54
C LYS A 5 -29.78 -42.30 -27.36
N THR A 6 -29.19 -43.48 -27.52
CA THR A 6 -28.99 -44.43 -26.41
C THR A 6 -27.92 -43.90 -25.45
N GLU A 7 -28.27 -43.82 -24.16
CA GLU A 7 -27.30 -43.50 -23.11
C GLU A 7 -26.43 -44.72 -22.80
N LYS A 8 -25.10 -44.52 -22.71
CA LYS A 8 -24.16 -45.58 -22.31
C LYS A 8 -24.39 -45.97 -20.85
N THR A 9 -24.26 -47.25 -20.54
CA THR A 9 -24.40 -47.78 -19.19
C THR A 9 -23.24 -47.34 -18.28
N ARG A 10 -23.51 -47.36 -16.97
CA ARG A 10 -22.53 -46.96 -15.94
C ARG A 10 -21.26 -47.82 -15.95
N GLU A 11 -21.37 -49.09 -16.35
CA GLU A 11 -20.25 -50.03 -16.39
C GLU A 11 -19.32 -49.75 -17.58
N GLU A 12 -19.88 -49.48 -18.78
CA GLU A 12 -19.10 -49.03 -19.94
C GLU A 12 -18.32 -47.74 -19.64
N VAL A 13 -18.93 -46.79 -18.92
CA VAL A 13 -18.26 -45.54 -18.52
C VAL A 13 -17.15 -45.78 -17.49
N MET A 14 -17.23 -46.82 -16.66
CA MET A 14 -16.14 -47.21 -15.77
C MET A 14 -15.02 -47.94 -16.53
N ALA A 15 -15.35 -48.90 -17.40
CA ALA A 15 -14.39 -49.60 -18.25
C ALA A 15 -13.61 -48.64 -19.15
N GLU A 16 -14.27 -47.66 -19.78
CA GLU A 16 -13.60 -46.65 -20.61
C GLU A 16 -12.63 -45.77 -19.79
N ARG A 17 -12.94 -45.51 -18.51
CA ARG A 17 -12.07 -44.77 -17.59
C ARG A 17 -10.88 -45.60 -17.13
N GLU A 18 -11.05 -46.89 -16.87
CA GLU A 18 -9.94 -47.79 -16.50
C GLU A 18 -9.00 -48.05 -17.69
N ALA A 19 -9.54 -48.25 -18.90
CA ALA A 19 -8.76 -48.34 -20.13
C ALA A 19 -7.91 -47.07 -20.36
N LYS A 20 -8.50 -45.87 -20.20
CA LYS A 20 -7.78 -44.59 -20.29
C LYS A 20 -6.74 -44.42 -19.18
N LYS A 21 -6.97 -44.98 -17.99
CA LYS A 21 -6.01 -44.97 -16.86
C LYS A 21 -4.83 -45.91 -17.10
N ALA A 22 -5.08 -47.10 -17.66
CA ALA A 22 -4.05 -48.07 -18.06
C ALA A 22 -3.18 -47.53 -19.21
N ALA A 23 -3.79 -46.98 -20.25
CA ALA A 23 -3.06 -46.35 -21.37
C ALA A 23 -2.15 -45.20 -20.89
N LYS A 24 -2.62 -44.38 -19.94
CA LYS A 24 -1.84 -43.27 -19.37
C LYS A 24 -0.73 -43.75 -18.40
N ALA A 25 -0.83 -44.95 -17.86
CA ALA A 25 0.27 -45.59 -17.12
C ALA A 25 1.34 -46.13 -18.08
N ALA A 26 0.95 -46.85 -19.14
CA ALA A 26 1.87 -47.35 -20.16
C ALA A 26 2.67 -46.22 -20.85
N ALA A 27 2.02 -45.09 -21.13
CA ALA A 27 2.64 -43.92 -21.74
C ALA A 27 3.71 -43.23 -20.85
N LYS A 28 3.79 -43.56 -19.55
CA LYS A 28 4.85 -43.05 -18.65
C LYS A 28 6.08 -43.98 -18.54
N GLY A 29 6.02 -45.18 -19.12
CA GLY A 29 7.04 -46.22 -18.94
C GLY A 29 8.14 -46.31 -20.01
N LYS A 30 8.12 -45.45 -21.05
CA LYS A 30 9.10 -45.50 -22.15
C LYS A 30 9.89 -44.20 -22.28
N GLY A 31 11.21 -44.31 -22.15
CA GLY A 31 12.16 -43.23 -22.45
C GLY A 31 12.30 -42.99 -23.96
N LYS A 32 13.07 -41.96 -24.33
CA LYS A 32 13.32 -41.60 -25.73
C LYS A 32 14.20 -42.65 -26.44
N GLU A 33 13.69 -43.17 -27.55
CA GLU A 33 14.51 -43.59 -28.69
C GLU A 33 14.08 -42.77 -29.91
N THR A 34 15.04 -42.41 -30.78
CA THR A 34 14.80 -41.58 -31.97
C THR A 34 15.27 -42.30 -33.24
N PRO A 35 14.37 -42.63 -34.19
CA PRO A 35 14.76 -43.22 -35.47
C PRO A 35 15.16 -42.15 -36.50
N LYS A 36 16.05 -42.49 -37.43
CA LYS A 36 16.37 -41.70 -38.64
C LYS A 36 16.91 -42.59 -39.77
N PRO A 37 16.45 -42.38 -41.02
CA PRO A 37 17.33 -42.52 -42.20
C PRO A 37 17.13 -41.39 -43.23
N ALA A 38 18.11 -40.91 -43.98
CA ALA A 38 19.57 -40.92 -43.79
C ALA A 38 20.14 -39.50 -44.13
N THR A 39 20.51 -39.07 -45.36
CA THR A 39 20.76 -39.76 -46.65
C THR A 39 21.68 -38.88 -47.54
N GLN A 40 22.91 -39.33 -47.85
CA GLN A 40 23.89 -38.75 -48.83
C GLN A 40 24.32 -37.26 -48.61
N ALA A 41 25.53 -36.80 -48.96
CA ALA A 41 26.72 -37.42 -49.56
C ALA A 41 28.04 -36.81 -48.97
N GLU A 42 29.18 -37.48 -49.21
CA GLU A 42 30.59 -36.96 -49.21
C GLU A 42 31.16 -36.27 -47.92
N SER A 43 32.49 -36.19 -47.70
CA SER A 43 33.59 -37.15 -47.95
C SER A 43 34.84 -36.80 -47.11
N THR A 44 35.62 -37.81 -46.68
CA THR A 44 36.96 -37.74 -46.03
C THR A 44 37.10 -37.07 -44.64
N PRO A 45 38.13 -37.42 -43.82
CA PRO A 45 38.13 -37.18 -42.37
C PRO A 45 39.27 -36.29 -41.81
N LEU A 46 39.05 -35.68 -40.65
CA LEU A 46 40.09 -35.14 -39.77
C LEU A 46 39.81 -35.48 -38.29
N GLN A 47 40.85 -35.45 -37.46
CA GLN A 47 40.85 -36.03 -36.11
C GLN A 47 40.31 -35.10 -35.02
N LYS A 48 39.84 -35.69 -33.91
CA LYS A 48 39.44 -34.97 -32.69
C LYS A 48 40.68 -34.42 -31.96
N SER A 49 40.62 -33.17 -31.51
CA SER A 49 41.56 -32.60 -30.53
C SER A 49 40.81 -32.09 -29.29
N SER A 50 41.47 -32.13 -28.14
CA SER A 50 40.92 -31.76 -26.84
C SER A 50 41.32 -30.34 -26.45
N THR A 51 40.34 -29.48 -26.20
CA THR A 51 40.56 -28.09 -25.76
C THR A 51 39.58 -27.69 -24.65
N ASP A 52 39.76 -28.27 -23.47
CA ASP A 52 39.11 -27.82 -22.22
C ASP A 52 40.04 -27.95 -20.99
N SER A 53 41.36 -28.00 -21.25
CA SER A 53 42.42 -28.22 -20.24
C SER A 53 43.60 -27.25 -20.42
N SER A 54 43.41 -26.15 -21.15
CA SER A 54 44.48 -25.27 -21.64
C SER A 54 44.25 -23.78 -21.40
N LEU A 55 43.30 -23.45 -20.50
CA LEU A 55 43.05 -22.08 -20.00
C LEU A 55 43.39 -21.92 -18.51
N SER A 56 43.31 -23.00 -17.71
CA SER A 56 43.61 -22.98 -16.27
C SER A 56 45.10 -22.83 -15.95
N GLU A 57 46.01 -23.28 -16.83
CA GLU A 57 47.47 -23.30 -16.55
C GLU A 57 48.22 -22.03 -17.01
N LYS A 58 47.53 -21.01 -17.52
CA LYS A 58 48.13 -19.79 -18.10
C LYS A 58 47.97 -18.51 -17.26
N LEU A 59 47.53 -18.62 -16.01
CA LEU A 59 47.43 -17.49 -15.07
C LEU A 59 48.50 -17.52 -13.96
N ASP A 60 49.05 -18.69 -13.60
CA ASP A 60 50.00 -18.83 -12.47
C ASP A 60 51.47 -18.47 -12.81
N LYS A 61 51.75 -17.84 -13.95
CA LYS A 61 53.12 -17.50 -14.38
C LYS A 61 53.23 -16.14 -15.08
N LEU A 62 53.37 -15.08 -14.29
CA LEU A 62 54.17 -13.86 -14.56
C LEU A 62 54.29 -13.04 -13.26
N HIS A 63 55.43 -12.41 -13.01
CA HIS A 63 55.77 -11.64 -11.81
C HIS A 63 56.83 -10.57 -12.16
N ILE A 64 57.18 -9.66 -11.22
CA ILE A 64 58.14 -8.51 -11.34
C ILE A 64 57.46 -7.26 -11.96
N SER A 65 57.50 -6.03 -11.41
CA SER A 65 58.04 -5.49 -10.13
C SER A 65 57.48 -4.08 -9.79
N ASP A 66 57.47 -3.69 -8.52
CA ASP A 66 57.04 -2.36 -8.03
C ASP A 66 58.19 -1.35 -7.74
N PRO A 67 57.96 -0.02 -7.95
CA PRO A 67 58.72 1.09 -7.37
C PRO A 67 57.98 1.78 -6.16
N PRO A 68 58.60 2.70 -5.38
CA PRO A 68 58.53 2.57 -3.91
C PRO A 68 57.86 3.67 -3.04
N ALA A 69 57.26 3.19 -1.93
CA ALA A 69 57.36 3.63 -0.51
C ALA A 69 57.14 5.10 -0.03
N ALA A 70 56.05 5.31 0.73
CA ALA A 70 55.94 6.06 2.01
C ALA A 70 54.49 5.95 2.55
N ALA A 71 54.14 5.86 3.86
CA ALA A 71 54.89 5.83 5.12
C ALA A 71 54.21 4.94 6.20
N LYS A 72 54.74 4.96 7.44
CA LYS A 72 54.42 4.12 8.64
C LYS A 72 53.11 4.54 9.38
N PRO A 73 52.62 3.84 10.44
CA PRO A 73 53.19 2.70 11.19
C PRO A 73 52.24 1.48 11.39
N ALA A 74 52.72 0.46 12.10
CA ALA A 74 52.03 -0.82 12.35
C ALA A 74 51.59 -1.01 13.81
N VAL A 75 50.65 -1.95 14.02
CA VAL A 75 50.39 -2.65 15.30
C VAL A 75 50.18 -4.13 14.95
N GLU A 76 50.87 -5.03 15.65
CA GLU A 76 50.75 -6.48 15.44
C GLU A 76 49.74 -7.12 16.40
N MET A 77 48.96 -8.09 15.91
CA MET A 77 48.51 -9.28 16.66
C MET A 77 48.31 -10.46 15.68
N PRO A 78 48.45 -11.72 16.13
CA PRO A 78 48.82 -12.83 15.26
C PRO A 78 47.65 -13.52 14.55
N SER A 79 47.96 -14.16 13.43
CA SER A 79 47.03 -14.95 12.62
C SER A 79 46.84 -16.38 13.15
N GLN A 80 45.61 -16.89 13.07
CA GLN A 80 45.33 -18.33 13.06
C GLN A 80 44.31 -18.65 11.96
N ALA A 81 44.64 -19.63 11.10
CA ALA A 81 43.84 -19.97 9.93
C ALA A 81 42.61 -20.81 10.30
N THR A 82 41.41 -20.33 9.98
CA THR A 82 40.15 -21.00 10.36
C THR A 82 39.67 -21.97 9.29
N LYS A 83 39.79 -23.27 9.53
CA LYS A 83 39.13 -24.32 8.73
C LYS A 83 37.61 -24.14 8.75
N GLN A 84 36.93 -24.35 7.62
CA GLN A 84 35.46 -24.33 7.58
C GLN A 84 34.88 -25.60 8.21
N LEU A 85 34.41 -25.49 9.47
CA LEU A 85 33.68 -26.55 10.18
C LEU A 85 32.25 -26.72 9.66
N SER A 86 31.77 -27.96 9.69
CA SER A 86 30.44 -28.34 9.17
C SER A 86 29.29 -27.88 10.07
N LYS A 87 28.07 -27.96 9.52
CA LYS A 87 26.83 -27.58 10.21
C LYS A 87 26.51 -28.46 11.43
N ALA A 88 27.04 -29.68 11.50
CA ALA A 88 26.87 -30.57 12.65
C ALA A 88 27.82 -30.18 13.80
N GLU A 89 29.10 -29.92 13.49
CA GLU A 89 30.13 -29.55 14.47
C GLU A 89 29.81 -28.21 15.14
N ARG A 90 29.33 -27.22 14.36
CA ARG A 90 28.85 -25.93 14.90
C ARG A 90 27.70 -26.08 15.89
N LYS A 91 26.81 -27.07 15.70
CA LYS A 91 25.72 -27.35 16.64
C LYS A 91 26.25 -27.94 17.94
N ALA A 92 27.14 -28.93 17.85
CA ALA A 92 27.77 -29.53 19.02
C ALA A 92 28.57 -28.52 19.86
N GLN A 93 29.29 -27.60 19.22
CA GLN A 93 30.00 -26.51 19.92
C GLN A 93 29.04 -25.53 20.60
N PHE A 94 27.92 -25.16 19.95
CA PHE A 94 26.91 -24.29 20.56
C PHE A 94 26.21 -24.92 21.77
N GLU A 95 25.92 -26.23 21.70
CA GLU A 95 25.32 -27.01 22.78
C GLU A 95 26.32 -27.23 23.94
N ALA A 96 27.62 -27.34 23.66
CA ALA A 96 28.67 -27.40 24.69
C ALA A 96 28.95 -26.05 25.39
N GLN A 97 28.74 -24.92 24.71
CA GLN A 97 28.99 -23.58 25.27
C GLN A 97 27.83 -23.03 26.13
N ASN A 98 26.64 -23.64 26.11
CA ASN A 98 25.46 -23.15 26.84
C ASN A 98 24.83 -24.19 27.80
N PRO A 99 25.56 -24.66 28.84
CA PRO A 99 25.08 -25.71 29.74
C PRO A 99 23.81 -25.36 30.54
N ASN A 100 23.47 -24.08 30.71
CA ASN A 100 22.33 -23.63 31.51
C ASN A 100 20.96 -23.68 30.81
N LEU A 101 20.87 -24.19 29.58
CA LEU A 101 19.58 -24.40 28.88
C LEU A 101 18.93 -25.77 29.15
N ALA A 102 19.54 -26.62 29.98
CA ALA A 102 18.99 -27.93 30.35
C ALA A 102 17.98 -27.84 31.50
N LYS A 103 16.69 -28.05 31.20
CA LYS A 103 15.66 -28.41 32.20
C LYS A 103 14.93 -29.71 31.78
N PRO A 104 14.32 -30.46 32.73
CA PRO A 104 14.19 -31.91 32.61
C PRO A 104 13.14 -32.39 31.61
N LYS A 105 13.28 -33.65 31.19
CA LYS A 105 12.37 -34.36 30.29
C LYS A 105 10.94 -34.37 30.84
N ALA A 106 10.00 -33.79 30.10
CA ALA A 106 8.58 -34.09 30.24
C ALA A 106 8.22 -35.36 29.46
N GLU A 107 7.19 -36.09 29.91
CA GLU A 107 6.82 -37.40 29.39
C GLU A 107 6.27 -37.35 27.95
N THR A 108 6.83 -38.16 27.06
CA THR A 108 6.35 -38.29 25.68
C THR A 108 5.10 -39.18 25.61
N LYS A 109 3.92 -38.57 25.54
CA LYS A 109 2.70 -39.28 25.10
C LYS A 109 2.84 -39.70 23.62
N PRO A 110 2.40 -40.90 23.22
CA PRO A 110 2.58 -41.41 21.87
C PRO A 110 1.82 -40.57 20.83
N ALA A 111 2.34 -40.52 19.60
CA ALA A 111 1.77 -39.72 18.52
C ALA A 111 0.49 -40.38 17.96
N THR A 112 -0.67 -39.82 18.30
CA THR A 112 -1.98 -40.26 17.77
C THR A 112 -2.04 -40.17 16.25
N SER A 113 -2.63 -41.20 15.64
CA SER A 113 -2.72 -41.38 14.20
C SER A 113 -3.62 -40.33 13.53
N LYS A 114 -3.44 -40.17 12.22
CA LYS A 114 -4.25 -39.26 11.40
C LYS A 114 -5.74 -39.68 11.32
N ALA A 115 -6.07 -40.92 11.71
CA ALA A 115 -7.43 -41.42 11.81
C ALA A 115 -8.11 -40.98 13.13
N GLU A 116 -7.47 -41.17 14.29
CA GLU A 116 -8.01 -40.77 15.59
C GLU A 116 -8.34 -39.28 15.65
N ARG A 117 -7.46 -38.43 15.07
CA ARG A 117 -7.70 -36.97 15.03
C ARG A 117 -8.94 -36.59 14.21
N ARG A 118 -9.31 -37.38 13.19
CA ARG A 118 -10.58 -37.21 12.48
C ARG A 118 -11.76 -37.68 13.32
N ALA A 119 -11.66 -38.85 13.96
CA ALA A 119 -12.70 -39.37 14.84
C ALA A 119 -13.06 -38.39 15.99
N LEU A 120 -12.06 -37.81 16.67
CA LEU A 120 -12.31 -36.76 17.68
C LEU A 120 -12.98 -35.51 17.07
N GLN A 121 -12.55 -35.07 15.88
CA GLN A 121 -13.12 -33.90 15.20
C GLN A 121 -14.53 -34.14 14.63
N GLU A 122 -14.91 -35.39 14.39
CA GLU A 122 -16.28 -35.80 14.05
C GLU A 122 -17.16 -35.85 15.31
N ALA A 123 -16.69 -36.52 16.38
CA ALA A 123 -17.39 -36.60 17.67
C ALA A 123 -17.65 -35.22 18.30
N GLN A 124 -16.67 -34.30 18.24
CA GLN A 124 -16.85 -32.91 18.69
C GLN A 124 -17.84 -32.11 17.83
N ARG A 125 -18.03 -32.47 16.55
CA ARG A 125 -19.08 -31.85 15.71
C ARG A 125 -20.46 -32.43 16.03
N ALA A 126 -20.57 -33.74 16.26
CA ALA A 126 -21.82 -34.37 16.71
C ALA A 126 -22.31 -33.79 18.04
N ALA A 127 -21.46 -33.76 19.08
CA ALA A 127 -21.80 -33.21 20.38
C ALA A 127 -22.20 -31.71 20.32
N LYS A 128 -21.62 -30.95 19.39
CA LYS A 128 -21.95 -29.52 19.20
C LYS A 128 -23.28 -29.33 18.45
N ALA A 129 -23.68 -30.26 17.59
CA ALA A 129 -25.01 -30.27 16.98
C ALA A 129 -26.10 -30.64 17.99
N GLU A 130 -25.87 -31.65 18.84
CA GLU A 130 -26.78 -32.02 19.94
C GLU A 130 -26.94 -30.91 20.99
N ALA A 131 -25.90 -30.12 21.22
CA ALA A 131 -25.97 -28.93 22.08
C ALA A 131 -26.77 -27.77 21.46
N GLN A 132 -26.93 -27.72 20.12
CA GLN A 132 -27.70 -26.69 19.43
C GLN A 132 -29.18 -27.05 19.28
N THR A 133 -29.53 -28.33 19.11
CA THR A 133 -30.94 -28.78 19.02
C THR A 133 -31.70 -28.69 20.35
N LYS A 134 -31.01 -28.55 21.49
CA LYS A 134 -31.61 -28.40 22.84
C LYS A 134 -31.91 -26.95 23.27
N LYS A 135 -31.90 -25.97 22.36
CA LYS A 135 -32.25 -24.55 22.65
C LYS A 135 -33.41 -24.01 21.80
N ALA A 136 -34.54 -24.73 21.76
CA ALA A 136 -35.73 -24.33 21.00
C ALA A 136 -37.09 -24.77 21.61
N ALA A 137 -37.37 -24.40 22.87
CA ALA A 137 -38.72 -24.48 23.47
C ALA A 137 -38.87 -23.49 24.65
N PRO A 138 -40.07 -22.94 24.94
CA PRO A 138 -40.28 -21.94 25.98
C PRO A 138 -40.53 -22.55 27.38
N ALA A 139 -40.19 -21.81 28.44
CA ALA A 139 -40.45 -22.18 29.83
C ALA A 139 -41.71 -21.49 30.42
N PRO A 140 -42.54 -22.18 31.21
CA PRO A 140 -43.74 -21.62 31.84
C PRO A 140 -43.45 -20.84 33.15
N LYS A 141 -44.47 -20.13 33.67
CA LYS A 141 -44.44 -19.44 34.98
C LYS A 141 -45.46 -20.05 35.96
N ALA A 142 -45.01 -20.42 37.17
CA ALA A 142 -45.78 -20.52 38.44
C ALA A 142 -44.90 -21.18 39.54
N SER A 143 -45.14 -21.07 40.86
CA SER A 143 -45.44 -19.91 41.72
C SER A 143 -45.63 -20.36 43.19
N THR A 144 -44.79 -19.90 44.14
CA THR A 144 -44.96 -20.05 45.63
C THR A 144 -43.82 -19.28 46.35
N GLU A 145 -43.97 -18.63 47.52
CA GLU A 145 -45.18 -18.27 48.29
C GLU A 145 -44.88 -17.23 49.41
N SER A 146 -45.82 -16.31 49.70
CA SER A 146 -45.97 -15.54 50.96
C SER A 146 -44.86 -14.52 51.35
N SER A 147 -45.06 -13.55 52.28
CA SER A 147 -46.19 -13.30 53.21
C SER A 147 -46.43 -11.81 53.57
N SER A 148 -47.70 -11.39 53.60
CA SER A 148 -48.27 -10.23 54.35
C SER A 148 -47.88 -8.79 53.90
N LYS A 149 -48.71 -7.73 54.04
CA LYS A 149 -50.05 -7.54 54.65
C LYS A 149 -51.03 -6.79 53.71
N ALA A 150 -52.33 -6.83 54.04
CA ALA A 150 -53.44 -6.09 53.38
C ALA A 150 -53.59 -4.64 53.97
N ALA A 151 -54.51 -3.75 53.55
CA ALA A 151 -55.76 -3.91 52.78
C ALA A 151 -56.20 -2.66 51.95
N THR A 152 -57.35 -2.78 51.27
CA THR A 152 -58.04 -1.82 50.37
C THR A 152 -59.31 -1.23 51.06
N PRO A 153 -60.32 -0.54 50.43
CA PRO A 153 -60.54 -0.15 49.01
C PRO A 153 -61.16 1.25 48.68
N VAL A 154 -61.01 1.65 47.40
CA VAL A 154 -61.97 2.36 46.47
C VAL A 154 -62.69 3.67 46.86
N ALA A 155 -62.55 4.68 45.99
CA ALA A 155 -63.57 5.71 45.68
C ALA A 155 -63.49 6.13 44.18
N LYS A 156 -64.45 6.93 43.67
CA LYS A 156 -64.62 7.29 42.22
C LYS A 156 -64.51 8.82 42.00
N LYS A 157 -64.08 9.25 40.79
CA LYS A 157 -64.41 10.51 40.05
C LYS A 157 -64.21 11.86 40.80
N GLU A 158 -63.96 13.02 40.18
CA GLU A 158 -64.17 13.48 38.80
C GLU A 158 -63.30 14.71 38.42
N THR A 159 -63.40 15.20 37.17
CA THR A 159 -62.96 16.53 36.66
C THR A 159 -61.45 16.84 36.48
N THR A 160 -61.19 17.97 35.81
CA THR A 160 -60.02 18.33 34.96
C THR A 160 -59.66 19.83 35.12
N PRO A 161 -58.66 20.44 34.43
CA PRO A 161 -57.37 19.96 33.88
C PRO A 161 -56.15 20.87 34.24
N THR A 162 -54.90 20.48 33.93
CA THR A 162 -53.86 21.35 33.30
C THR A 162 -52.53 20.61 32.98
N ALA A 163 -51.63 21.30 32.25
CA ALA A 163 -50.19 20.99 32.10
C ALA A 163 -49.78 19.66 31.44
N ASN A 164 -50.17 19.46 30.17
CA ASN A 164 -49.80 18.28 29.38
C ASN A 164 -48.35 18.35 28.83
N LYS A 165 -47.37 17.81 29.57
CA LYS A 165 -45.93 17.83 29.19
C LYS A 165 -45.60 16.71 28.18
N GLN A 166 -46.07 16.84 26.94
CA GLN A 166 -45.84 15.84 25.89
C GLN A 166 -44.35 15.71 25.51
N VAL A 167 -43.75 14.57 25.84
CA VAL A 167 -42.46 14.13 25.31
C VAL A 167 -42.62 13.80 23.83
N LYS A 168 -42.13 14.69 22.95
CA LYS A 168 -42.03 14.39 21.51
C LYS A 168 -41.09 13.21 21.30
N LYS A 169 -41.64 12.01 21.04
CA LYS A 169 -40.87 10.92 20.43
C LYS A 169 -40.39 11.41 19.07
N SER A 170 -39.08 11.63 18.93
CA SER A 170 -38.47 11.80 17.62
C SER A 170 -38.65 10.50 16.84
N VAL A 171 -39.44 10.57 15.76
CA VAL A 171 -39.53 9.48 14.80
C VAL A 171 -38.15 9.33 14.19
N LYS A 172 -37.48 8.19 14.44
CA LYS A 172 -36.32 7.81 13.64
C LYS A 172 -36.81 7.57 12.22
N THR A 173 -36.54 8.50 11.32
CA THR A 173 -36.62 8.24 9.89
C THR A 173 -35.69 7.08 9.58
N THR A 174 -36.28 5.94 9.20
CA THR A 174 -35.53 4.84 8.62
C THR A 174 -35.08 5.29 7.24
N ASP A 175 -33.82 5.71 7.12
CA ASP A 175 -33.16 5.96 5.84
C ASP A 175 -33.14 4.65 5.03
N SER A 176 -34.20 4.42 4.27
CA SER A 176 -34.16 3.50 3.13
C SER A 176 -33.14 4.06 2.14
N PRO A 177 -32.11 3.31 1.74
CA PRO A 177 -31.05 3.83 0.88
C PRO A 177 -31.60 4.08 -0.53
N GLN A 178 -32.02 5.33 -0.78
CA GLN A 178 -32.16 5.86 -2.12
C GLN A 178 -30.79 5.74 -2.80
N GLN A 179 -30.68 4.78 -3.73
CA GLN A 179 -29.49 4.63 -4.55
C GLN A 179 -29.33 5.93 -5.35
N GLN A 180 -28.23 6.65 -5.13
CA GLN A 180 -27.98 7.84 -5.94
C GLN A 180 -27.79 7.40 -7.39
N PRO A 181 -28.33 8.12 -8.37
CA PRO A 181 -28.09 7.79 -9.77
C PRO A 181 -26.60 7.94 -10.09
N HIS A 182 -26.14 7.26 -11.15
CA HIS A 182 -24.75 7.29 -11.63
C HIS A 182 -23.69 6.78 -10.61
N MET A 183 -23.98 5.71 -9.87
CA MET A 183 -23.01 4.99 -9.04
C MET A 183 -22.53 3.69 -9.69
N VAL A 184 -21.21 3.49 -9.86
CA VAL A 184 -20.67 2.20 -10.32
C VAL A 184 -20.72 1.19 -9.18
N LYS A 185 -21.50 0.11 -9.37
CA LYS A 185 -21.78 -0.92 -8.34
C LYS A 185 -20.54 -1.50 -7.65
N LEU A 186 -19.43 -1.68 -8.37
CA LEU A 186 -18.17 -2.20 -7.82
C LEU A 186 -17.52 -1.24 -6.81
N PHE A 187 -17.69 0.06 -7.00
CA PHE A 187 -17.06 1.11 -6.19
C PHE A 187 -18.06 1.80 -5.24
N ASN A 188 -19.24 1.21 -5.05
CA ASN A 188 -20.34 1.76 -4.23
C ASN A 188 -19.89 2.17 -2.81
N HIS A 189 -18.90 1.46 -2.24
CA HIS A 189 -18.32 1.72 -0.92
C HIS A 189 -17.34 2.90 -0.86
N LEU A 190 -16.92 3.45 -2.01
CA LEU A 190 -16.02 4.62 -2.09
C LEU A 190 -16.79 5.95 -2.28
N TYR A 191 -18.06 5.90 -2.68
CA TYR A 191 -18.89 7.09 -2.87
C TYR A 191 -19.30 7.68 -1.52
N THR A 192 -18.52 8.63 -1.03
CA THR A 192 -18.86 9.45 0.15
C THR A 192 -19.74 10.61 -0.27
N LYS A 193 -20.81 10.91 0.49
CA LYS A 193 -21.62 12.12 0.29
C LYS A 193 -20.72 13.35 0.41
N LYS A 194 -20.65 14.17 -0.65
CA LYS A 194 -19.91 15.45 -0.62
C LYS A 194 -20.50 16.35 0.47
N PHE A 195 -19.62 17.00 1.22
CA PHE A 195 -19.96 17.84 2.35
C PHE A 195 -20.73 19.11 1.92
N ALA A 196 -21.80 19.48 2.63
CA ALA A 196 -22.60 20.67 2.30
C ALA A 196 -21.99 21.94 2.91
N ALA A 197 -21.84 23.02 2.14
CA ALA A 197 -21.22 24.27 2.61
C ALA A 197 -21.89 24.86 3.88
N SER A 198 -23.20 24.63 4.06
CA SER A 198 -23.95 25.00 5.27
C SER A 198 -23.49 24.29 6.55
N GLU A 199 -22.87 23.11 6.47
CA GLU A 199 -22.31 22.40 7.63
C GLU A 199 -20.96 23.02 8.08
N ILE A 200 -20.23 23.73 7.21
CA ILE A 200 -18.97 24.43 7.55
C ILE A 200 -19.29 25.67 8.39
N VAL A 201 -20.15 26.54 7.87
CA VAL A 201 -20.37 27.90 8.41
C VAL A 201 -20.93 27.87 9.84
N ASN A 202 -21.64 26.80 10.21
CA ASN A 202 -22.30 26.66 11.52
C ASN A 202 -21.50 25.83 12.55
N SER A 203 -20.30 25.33 12.20
CA SER A 203 -19.55 24.40 13.05
C SER A 203 -18.53 25.12 13.95
N SER A 204 -18.98 25.57 15.13
CA SER A 204 -18.13 26.22 16.16
C SER A 204 -17.00 25.37 16.76
N GLN A 205 -16.88 24.10 16.34
CA GLN A 205 -15.82 23.16 16.77
C GLN A 205 -14.68 23.04 15.74
N LEU A 206 -14.80 23.68 14.57
CA LEU A 206 -13.79 23.59 13.50
C LEU A 206 -12.84 24.78 13.52
N HIS A 207 -11.54 24.48 13.43
CA HIS A 207 -10.49 25.49 13.42
C HIS A 207 -10.44 26.20 12.04
N PRO A 208 -10.33 27.55 11.96
CA PRO A 208 -10.37 28.27 10.68
C PRO A 208 -9.32 27.79 9.65
N ALA A 209 -8.11 27.46 10.11
CA ALA A 209 -7.06 26.88 9.26
C ALA A 209 -7.45 25.51 8.69
N ILE A 210 -8.08 24.66 9.51
CA ILE A 210 -8.55 23.33 9.13
C ILE A 210 -9.73 23.43 8.15
N THR A 211 -10.67 24.34 8.39
CA THR A 211 -11.77 24.65 7.47
C THR A 211 -11.25 25.09 6.10
N THR A 212 -10.27 26.00 6.08
CA THR A 212 -9.62 26.50 4.84
C THR A 212 -8.92 25.37 4.09
N LEU A 213 -8.17 24.52 4.80
CA LEU A 213 -7.49 23.36 4.22
C LEU A 213 -8.48 22.33 3.65
N GLY A 214 -9.61 22.10 4.33
CA GLY A 214 -10.67 21.19 3.88
C GLY A 214 -11.29 21.63 2.56
N LEU A 215 -11.51 22.93 2.37
CA LEU A 215 -11.95 23.51 1.09
C LEU A 215 -10.90 23.28 -0.02
N GLN A 216 -9.64 23.63 0.23
CA GLN A 216 -8.53 23.41 -0.73
C GLN A 216 -8.33 21.93 -1.12
N TYR A 217 -8.65 21.00 -0.21
CA TYR A 217 -8.67 19.56 -0.50
C TYR A 217 -9.88 19.14 -1.33
N ALA A 218 -11.08 19.65 -1.04
CA ALA A 218 -12.32 19.32 -1.75
C ALA A 218 -12.34 19.88 -3.18
N GLU A 219 -11.78 21.07 -3.39
CA GLU A 219 -11.56 21.68 -4.71
C GLU A 219 -10.41 21.03 -5.50
N GLY A 220 -9.57 20.22 -4.83
CA GLY A 220 -8.47 19.49 -5.47
C GLY A 220 -7.22 20.33 -5.76
N VAL A 221 -7.18 21.60 -5.33
CA VAL A 221 -6.03 22.52 -5.47
C VAL A 221 -4.74 21.87 -4.96
N MET A 222 -4.80 21.27 -3.76
CA MET A 222 -3.68 20.53 -3.18
C MET A 222 -3.73 19.05 -3.57
N ALA A 223 -3.21 18.72 -4.75
CA ALA A 223 -3.29 17.37 -5.30
C ALA A 223 -2.24 16.37 -4.77
N GLY A 224 -0.97 16.77 -4.68
CA GLY A 224 0.18 15.86 -4.44
C GLY A 224 0.35 15.39 -2.98
N SER A 225 0.87 14.17 -2.77
CA SER A 225 0.93 13.53 -1.44
C SER A 225 1.80 14.29 -0.42
N LYS A 226 2.98 14.79 -0.84
CA LYS A 226 3.86 15.64 -0.02
C LYS A 226 3.23 17.00 0.28
N ALA A 227 2.72 17.68 -0.74
CA ALA A 227 2.05 18.99 -0.61
C ALA A 227 0.83 18.93 0.34
N ARG A 228 0.00 17.87 0.24
CA ARG A 228 -1.12 17.63 1.17
C ARG A 228 -0.61 17.46 2.61
N CYS A 229 0.42 16.64 2.82
CA CYS A 229 1.00 16.40 4.15
C CYS A 229 1.58 17.68 4.78
N LEU A 230 2.38 18.45 4.02
CA LEU A 230 2.96 19.71 4.50
C LEU A 230 1.90 20.77 4.85
N ALA A 231 0.83 20.88 4.04
CA ALA A 231 -0.28 21.79 4.34
C ALA A 231 -1.09 21.35 5.58
N PHE A 232 -1.26 20.03 5.78
CA PHE A 232 -1.86 19.46 6.98
C PHE A 232 -1.05 19.76 8.24
N LEU A 233 0.27 19.53 8.20
CA LEU A 233 1.17 19.83 9.30
C LEU A 233 1.14 21.31 9.67
N LYS A 234 1.22 22.22 8.70
CA LYS A 234 1.12 23.67 8.92
C LYS A 234 -0.22 24.10 9.55
N ALA A 235 -1.34 23.51 9.12
CA ALA A 235 -2.64 23.77 9.73
C ALA A 235 -2.76 23.22 11.16
N LEU A 236 -2.07 22.12 11.49
CA LEU A 236 -1.95 21.63 12.86
C LEU A 236 -1.06 22.54 13.73
N THR A 237 0.07 23.04 13.22
CA THR A 237 0.91 24.03 13.93
C THR A 237 0.10 25.28 14.32
N GLN A 238 -0.74 25.79 13.41
CA GLN A 238 -1.69 26.88 13.70
C GLN A 238 -2.70 26.46 14.78
N MET A 239 -3.36 25.32 14.62
CA MET A 239 -4.30 24.80 15.62
C MET A 239 -3.68 24.54 17.02
N ILE A 240 -2.38 24.27 17.11
CA ILE A 240 -1.65 24.11 18.39
C ILE A 240 -1.35 25.48 19.02
N ASN A 241 -1.01 26.50 18.22
CA ASN A 241 -0.88 27.87 18.74
C ASN A 241 -2.20 28.38 19.32
N ASP A 242 -3.27 28.24 18.53
CA ASP A 242 -4.56 28.87 18.79
C ASP A 242 -5.44 28.10 19.80
N TYR A 243 -5.04 26.89 20.22
CA TYR A 243 -5.76 26.09 21.22
C TYR A 243 -5.48 26.56 22.65
N GLU A 244 -6.54 26.80 23.43
CA GLU A 244 -6.47 27.09 24.88
C GLU A 244 -7.06 25.92 25.68
N THR A 245 -6.39 25.52 26.76
CA THR A 245 -6.86 24.40 27.61
C THR A 245 -7.98 24.84 28.55
N PRO A 246 -9.14 24.17 28.55
CA PRO A 246 -10.18 24.42 29.56
C PRO A 246 -9.67 24.05 30.96
N PRO A 247 -9.94 24.86 32.01
CA PRO A 247 -9.36 24.67 33.35
C PRO A 247 -9.77 23.36 34.07
N GLU A 248 -10.69 22.59 33.49
CA GLU A 248 -11.13 21.28 33.98
C GLU A 248 -10.37 20.09 33.33
N LYS A 249 -9.41 20.34 32.42
CA LYS A 249 -8.78 19.31 31.58
C LYS A 249 -7.27 19.44 31.48
N GLU A 250 -6.60 18.32 31.29
CA GLU A 250 -5.19 18.27 30.85
C GLU A 250 -5.08 18.63 29.36
N PHE A 251 -4.04 19.41 28.99
CA PHE A 251 -3.76 19.85 27.62
C PHE A 251 -3.83 18.69 26.60
N SER A 252 -3.06 17.61 26.81
CA SER A 252 -3.03 16.44 25.90
C SER A 252 -4.41 15.87 25.57
N ARG A 253 -5.28 15.80 26.58
CA ARG A 253 -6.63 15.23 26.44
C ARG A 253 -7.58 16.23 25.79
N GLY A 254 -7.59 17.48 26.24
CA GLY A 254 -8.42 18.53 25.63
C GLY A 254 -8.04 18.81 24.17
N PHE A 255 -6.76 18.70 23.84
CA PHE A 255 -6.26 18.79 22.47
C PHE A 255 -6.68 17.58 21.63
N GLU A 256 -6.56 16.32 22.12
CA GLU A 256 -7.12 15.17 21.38
C GLU A 256 -8.66 15.29 21.19
N GLU A 257 -9.40 15.76 22.19
CA GLU A 257 -10.85 15.97 22.10
C GLU A 257 -11.20 17.05 21.04
N THR A 258 -10.41 18.11 20.90
CA THR A 258 -10.60 19.17 19.87
C THR A 258 -10.08 18.74 18.48
N LEU A 259 -9.00 17.97 18.42
CA LEU A 259 -8.36 17.48 17.20
C LEU A 259 -9.26 16.49 16.44
N ASN A 260 -9.92 15.55 17.15
CA ASN A 260 -10.67 14.47 16.51
C ASN A 260 -11.81 14.97 15.57
N PRO A 261 -12.67 15.94 15.95
CA PRO A 261 -13.65 16.56 15.03
C PRO A 261 -13.00 17.20 13.80
N ASN A 262 -11.88 17.89 13.98
CA ASN A 262 -11.14 18.59 12.92
C ASN A 262 -10.54 17.59 11.89
N ILE A 263 -9.99 16.47 12.36
CA ILE A 263 -9.56 15.36 11.48
C ILE A 263 -10.76 14.73 10.74
N ALA A 264 -11.86 14.46 11.46
CA ALA A 264 -13.05 13.85 10.86
C ALA A 264 -13.68 14.75 9.78
N PHE A 265 -13.62 16.07 9.94
CA PHE A 265 -14.00 17.03 8.90
C PHE A 265 -13.10 16.92 7.67
N LEU A 266 -11.77 17.00 7.82
CA LEU A 266 -10.85 16.88 6.69
C LEU A 266 -11.02 15.56 5.93
N GLN A 267 -11.28 14.44 6.64
CA GLN A 267 -11.56 13.14 6.03
C GLN A 267 -12.86 13.11 5.21
N LYS A 268 -13.89 13.88 5.59
CA LYS A 268 -15.11 14.05 4.79
C LYS A 268 -14.86 14.93 3.54
N CYS A 269 -14.03 15.96 3.65
CA CYS A 269 -13.64 16.80 2.52
C CYS A 269 -12.86 16.00 1.47
N ARG A 270 -11.89 15.19 1.91
CA ARG A 270 -11.14 14.27 1.05
C ARG A 270 -10.47 13.15 1.88
N PRO A 271 -10.58 11.87 1.49
CA PRO A 271 -9.91 10.76 2.17
C PRO A 271 -8.40 11.01 2.36
N PHE A 272 -7.85 10.68 3.53
CA PHE A 272 -6.46 10.95 3.87
C PHE A 272 -5.48 10.16 2.98
N SER A 273 -4.36 10.81 2.62
CA SER A 273 -3.20 10.10 2.09
C SER A 273 -2.55 9.25 3.18
N VAL A 274 -1.72 8.28 2.78
CA VAL A 274 -0.92 7.49 3.74
C VAL A 274 0.06 8.40 4.49
N SER A 275 0.66 9.39 3.80
CA SER A 275 1.53 10.40 4.43
C SER A 275 0.83 11.17 5.56
N MET A 276 -0.36 11.71 5.33
CA MET A 276 -1.16 12.40 6.36
C MET A 276 -1.59 11.45 7.49
N THR A 277 -1.88 10.19 7.17
CA THR A 277 -2.27 9.18 8.16
C THR A 277 -1.11 8.84 9.10
N ASN A 278 0.10 8.70 8.58
CA ASN A 278 1.30 8.42 9.37
C ASN A 278 1.76 9.66 10.15
N ALA A 279 1.69 10.86 9.57
CA ALA A 279 1.91 12.12 10.28
C ALA A 279 0.96 12.29 11.48
N LEU A 280 -0.33 11.98 11.30
CA LEU A 280 -1.32 12.02 12.39
C LEU A 280 -1.04 10.96 13.47
N LYS A 281 -0.62 9.74 13.09
CA LYS A 281 -0.17 8.72 14.06
C LYS A 281 1.01 9.22 14.89
N TYR A 282 2.00 9.84 14.23
CA TYR A 282 3.20 10.39 14.88
C TYR A 282 2.84 11.50 15.87
N ILE A 283 2.07 12.51 15.46
CA ILE A 283 1.67 13.62 16.35
C ILE A 283 0.87 13.09 17.54
N LYS A 284 -0.10 12.18 17.33
CA LYS A 284 -0.86 11.57 18.43
C LYS A 284 0.00 10.72 19.38
N MET A 285 1.12 10.15 18.91
CA MET A 285 2.07 9.48 19.78
C MET A 285 2.76 10.51 20.71
N TYR A 286 3.24 11.63 20.15
CA TYR A 286 3.88 12.70 20.92
C TYR A 286 2.92 13.38 21.91
N THR A 287 1.66 13.66 21.52
CA THR A 287 0.62 14.21 22.43
C THR A 287 0.42 13.35 23.68
N ARG A 288 0.67 12.04 23.61
CA ARG A 288 0.55 11.08 24.72
C ARG A 288 1.85 10.88 25.52
N GLN A 289 2.94 11.49 25.08
CA GLN A 289 4.27 11.44 25.71
C GLN A 289 4.67 12.76 26.36
N LEU A 290 3.90 13.84 26.18
CA LEU A 290 4.01 15.09 26.94
C LEU A 290 3.89 14.83 28.45
N ASN A 291 4.71 15.49 29.28
CA ASN A 291 4.61 15.35 30.73
C ASN A 291 3.48 16.25 31.26
N PRO A 292 2.52 15.74 32.05
CA PRO A 292 1.46 16.56 32.67
C PRO A 292 1.93 17.58 33.73
N LYS A 293 3.24 17.80 33.86
CA LYS A 293 3.88 18.74 34.79
C LYS A 293 4.43 19.99 34.11
N ASP A 294 4.68 19.91 32.81
CA ASP A 294 5.25 21.00 32.01
C ASP A 294 4.12 22.00 31.70
N SER A 295 4.41 23.30 31.49
CA SER A 295 3.33 24.26 31.25
C SER A 295 2.68 24.03 29.87
N ASP A 296 1.42 24.47 29.71
CA ASP A 296 0.74 24.48 28.41
C ASP A 296 1.58 25.13 27.30
N SER A 297 2.40 26.13 27.62
CA SER A 297 3.31 26.77 26.66
C SER A 297 4.44 25.81 26.24
N ASP A 298 5.06 25.12 27.19
CA ASP A 298 6.14 24.17 26.94
C ASP A 298 5.61 22.94 26.16
N GLN A 299 4.39 22.49 26.50
CA GLN A 299 3.71 21.40 25.80
C GLN A 299 3.33 21.77 24.36
N LYS A 300 2.91 23.01 24.09
CA LYS A 300 2.74 23.54 22.73
C LYS A 300 4.04 23.52 21.95
N VAL A 301 5.12 24.09 22.52
CA VAL A 301 6.44 24.14 21.88
C VAL A 301 6.94 22.73 21.55
N CYS A 302 6.85 21.79 22.49
CA CYS A 302 7.25 20.40 22.27
C CYS A 302 6.50 19.71 21.11
N LEU A 303 5.19 19.96 20.96
CA LEU A 303 4.43 19.46 19.80
C LEU A 303 4.83 20.14 18.48
N GLN A 304 5.19 21.42 18.51
CA GLN A 304 5.64 22.14 17.32
C GLN A 304 7.04 21.68 16.88
N GLU A 305 7.97 21.52 17.82
CA GLU A 305 9.29 20.91 17.57
C GLU A 305 9.18 19.48 17.02
N ALA A 306 8.22 18.68 17.51
CA ALA A 306 7.94 17.36 16.95
C ALA A 306 7.41 17.42 15.51
N ILE A 307 6.54 18.40 15.17
CA ILE A 307 6.08 18.62 13.80
C ILE A 307 7.23 19.05 12.88
N ASP A 308 8.04 20.01 13.30
CA ASP A 308 9.15 20.54 12.48
C ASP A 308 10.27 19.50 12.32
N THR A 309 10.53 18.68 13.33
CA THR A 309 11.43 17.52 13.25
C THR A 309 10.89 16.48 12.26
N TYR A 310 9.58 16.19 12.28
CA TYR A 310 8.96 15.28 11.30
C TYR A 310 9.07 15.83 9.87
N VAL A 311 8.85 17.13 9.64
CA VAL A 311 9.04 17.74 8.31
C VAL A 311 10.51 17.60 7.85
N ARG A 312 11.44 18.05 8.69
CA ARG A 312 12.88 18.07 8.39
C ARG A 312 13.43 16.68 8.09
N ASP A 313 13.16 15.71 8.96
CA ASP A 313 13.82 14.41 8.90
C ASP A 313 13.07 13.40 8.02
N GLN A 314 11.73 13.43 8.01
CA GLN A 314 10.92 12.43 7.29
C GLN A 314 10.48 12.88 5.88
N ILE A 315 10.62 14.17 5.53
CA ILE A 315 10.12 14.74 4.26
C ILE A 315 11.20 15.52 3.48
N GLU A 316 12.10 16.23 4.17
CA GLU A 316 13.14 17.06 3.52
C GLU A 316 14.45 16.28 3.35
N LYS A 317 15.13 15.89 4.43
CA LYS A 317 16.32 15.00 4.36
C LYS A 317 16.07 13.71 3.59
N ALA A 318 14.85 13.15 3.70
CA ALA A 318 14.45 11.96 2.97
C ALA A 318 14.41 12.18 1.45
N GLU A 319 13.99 13.36 0.98
CA GLU A 319 14.02 13.73 -0.44
C GLU A 319 15.46 13.92 -0.95
N GLU A 320 16.33 14.55 -0.15
CA GLU A 320 17.75 14.72 -0.47
C GLU A 320 18.50 13.37 -0.56
N ALA A 321 18.33 12.49 0.43
CA ALA A 321 18.95 11.17 0.47
C ALA A 321 18.47 10.25 -0.68
N ILE A 322 17.19 10.29 -1.02
CA ILE A 322 16.66 9.63 -2.22
C ILE A 322 17.28 10.26 -3.48
N SER A 323 17.36 11.59 -3.56
CA SER A 323 17.93 12.29 -4.72
C SER A 323 19.35 11.82 -5.00
N ILE A 324 20.23 11.86 -3.99
CA ILE A 324 21.61 11.36 -4.05
C ILE A 324 21.64 9.89 -4.50
N SER A 325 20.82 9.04 -3.89
CA SER A 325 20.76 7.60 -4.20
C SER A 325 20.32 7.30 -5.64
N VAL A 326 19.46 8.14 -6.24
CA VAL A 326 19.05 8.02 -7.64
C VAL A 326 20.09 8.62 -8.59
N GLN A 327 20.82 9.68 -8.19
CA GLN A 327 21.89 10.25 -9.03
C GLN A 327 22.93 9.18 -9.41
N ASP A 328 23.30 8.29 -8.49
CA ASP A 328 24.26 7.20 -8.71
C ASP A 328 23.74 6.08 -9.64
N LYS A 329 22.53 6.24 -10.21
CA LYS A 329 21.90 5.31 -11.17
C LYS A 329 21.53 5.99 -12.50
N ILE A 330 21.70 7.30 -12.63
CA ILE A 330 21.58 8.06 -13.88
C ILE A 330 22.98 8.15 -14.52
N TYR A 331 23.09 7.77 -15.79
CA TYR A 331 24.32 7.80 -16.58
C TYR A 331 24.14 8.65 -17.84
N ASP A 332 25.24 9.08 -18.44
CA ASP A 332 25.19 9.84 -19.69
C ASP A 332 24.66 8.97 -20.85
N GLY A 333 23.76 9.54 -21.66
CA GLY A 333 22.99 8.84 -22.67
C GLY A 333 21.67 8.22 -22.17
N ASP A 334 21.31 8.37 -20.89
CA ASP A 334 20.04 7.83 -20.39
C ASP A 334 18.79 8.51 -20.98
N VAL A 335 17.75 7.70 -21.11
CA VAL A 335 16.41 8.09 -21.54
C VAL A 335 15.45 7.72 -20.43
N ILE A 336 15.08 8.71 -19.62
CA ILE A 336 14.33 8.52 -18.38
C ILE A 336 12.84 8.74 -18.63
N LEU A 337 12.03 7.68 -18.52
CA LEU A 337 10.57 7.83 -18.54
C LEU A 337 10.03 8.11 -17.12
N THR A 338 9.15 9.11 -17.00
CA THR A 338 8.44 9.45 -15.75
C THR A 338 6.94 9.54 -15.99
N TYR A 339 6.14 9.24 -14.97
CA TYR A 339 4.68 9.35 -15.04
C TYR A 339 4.15 10.60 -14.35
N GLY A 340 4.01 11.65 -15.16
CA GLY A 340 3.43 12.92 -14.78
C GLY A 340 4.05 13.62 -13.57
N CYS A 341 3.29 14.53 -12.96
CA CYS A 341 3.84 15.48 -11.99
C CYS A 341 4.14 14.85 -10.61
N SER A 342 5.42 14.83 -10.21
CA SER A 342 5.87 14.55 -8.84
C SER A 342 7.05 15.43 -8.45
N SER A 343 6.99 16.08 -7.28
CA SER A 343 8.05 16.98 -6.80
C SER A 343 9.39 16.26 -6.60
N LEU A 344 9.36 15.02 -6.09
CA LEU A 344 10.55 14.21 -5.85
C LEU A 344 11.27 13.86 -7.17
N ILE A 345 10.51 13.41 -8.18
CA ILE A 345 11.09 13.06 -9.49
C ILE A 345 11.56 14.32 -10.22
N LYS A 346 10.83 15.43 -10.09
CA LYS A 346 11.29 16.73 -10.59
C LYS A 346 12.65 17.09 -9.98
N HIS A 347 12.75 17.12 -8.64
CA HIS A 347 13.99 17.47 -7.94
C HIS A 347 15.18 16.58 -8.34
N ILE A 348 14.95 15.26 -8.51
CA ILE A 348 15.95 14.32 -9.04
C ILE A 348 16.45 14.73 -10.44
N LEU A 349 15.56 15.15 -11.34
CA LEU A 349 15.92 15.54 -12.70
C LEU A 349 16.61 16.92 -12.75
N GLU A 350 16.19 17.85 -11.90
CA GLU A 350 16.85 19.16 -11.71
C GLU A 350 18.29 18.96 -11.18
N GLU A 351 18.48 18.12 -10.16
CA GLU A 351 19.79 17.80 -9.59
C GLU A 351 20.69 17.03 -10.58
N ALA A 352 20.11 16.14 -11.40
CA ALA A 352 20.86 15.45 -12.46
C ALA A 352 21.39 16.45 -13.51
N LYS A 353 20.58 17.46 -13.85
CA LYS A 353 20.99 18.54 -14.77
C LYS A 353 22.02 19.47 -14.13
N PHE A 354 21.89 19.79 -12.83
CA PHE A 354 22.87 20.56 -12.08
C PHE A 354 24.24 19.88 -12.03
N ARG A 355 24.26 18.55 -11.82
CA ARG A 355 25.45 17.68 -11.94
C ARG A 355 25.95 17.48 -13.39
N ARG A 356 25.39 18.22 -14.35
CA ARG A 356 25.74 18.24 -15.79
C ARG A 356 25.64 16.88 -16.51
N LYS A 357 24.79 15.96 -16.02
CA LYS A 357 24.53 14.70 -16.73
C LYS A 357 23.81 14.96 -18.05
N ASN A 358 24.16 14.20 -19.08
CA ASN A 358 23.56 14.28 -20.41
C ASN A 358 22.49 13.20 -20.57
N PHE A 359 21.23 13.55 -20.39
CA PHE A 359 20.07 12.65 -20.47
C PHE A 359 18.88 13.38 -21.10
N ARG A 360 17.90 12.62 -21.59
CA ARG A 360 16.58 13.14 -22.01
C ARG A 360 15.45 12.48 -21.21
N VAL A 361 14.33 13.18 -21.10
CA VAL A 361 13.17 12.78 -20.28
C VAL A 361 11.95 12.53 -21.17
N VAL A 362 11.27 11.40 -20.94
CA VAL A 362 9.96 11.11 -21.53
C VAL A 362 8.90 11.27 -20.43
N ILE A 363 8.10 12.32 -20.50
CA ILE A 363 7.01 12.58 -19.56
C ILE A 363 5.74 11.97 -20.13
N VAL A 364 5.19 10.96 -19.45
CA VAL A 364 3.89 10.37 -19.77
C VAL A 364 2.78 11.13 -19.03
N ASP A 365 1.73 11.53 -19.76
CA ASP A 365 0.57 12.28 -19.27
C ASP A 365 -0.76 11.52 -19.45
N SER A 366 -1.78 11.88 -18.68
CA SER A 366 -3.04 11.14 -18.53
C SER A 366 -4.22 12.03 -18.12
N ARG A 367 -5.24 12.13 -18.98
CA ARG A 367 -6.51 12.80 -18.63
C ARG A 367 -7.13 12.18 -17.35
N PRO A 368 -7.82 12.96 -16.49
CA PRO A 368 -8.31 14.32 -16.75
C PRO A 368 -7.48 15.47 -16.16
N ARG A 369 -6.47 15.19 -15.33
CA ARG A 369 -5.59 16.22 -14.79
C ARG A 369 -4.44 16.45 -15.77
N ASN A 370 -4.19 17.71 -16.12
CA ASN A 370 -3.06 18.13 -16.95
C ASN A 370 -2.07 18.95 -16.10
N GLN A 371 -1.79 18.49 -14.87
CA GLN A 371 -0.87 19.10 -13.91
C GLN A 371 0.61 18.92 -14.33
N GLU A 372 0.82 17.97 -15.23
CA GLU A 372 2.04 17.53 -15.90
C GLU A 372 2.70 18.65 -16.70
N HIS A 373 1.90 19.52 -17.31
CA HIS A 373 2.38 20.69 -18.03
C HIS A 373 3.25 21.61 -17.16
N GLU A 374 3.03 21.67 -15.84
CA GLU A 374 3.82 22.53 -14.97
C GLU A 374 5.22 21.96 -14.69
N MET A 375 5.31 20.65 -14.46
CA MET A 375 6.61 19.97 -14.35
C MET A 375 7.39 20.06 -15.67
N LEU A 376 6.71 19.85 -16.81
CA LEU A 376 7.30 19.97 -18.14
C LEU A 376 7.86 21.38 -18.40
N ARG A 377 7.08 22.45 -18.12
CA ARG A 377 7.55 23.85 -18.23
C ARG A 377 8.82 24.09 -17.44
N GLN A 378 8.85 23.63 -16.18
CA GLN A 378 9.97 23.89 -15.27
C GLN A 378 11.25 23.14 -15.68
N LEU A 379 11.13 21.90 -16.19
CA LEU A 379 12.28 21.14 -16.72
C LEU A 379 12.79 21.71 -18.06
N VAL A 380 11.89 22.10 -18.97
CA VAL A 380 12.25 22.74 -20.25
C VAL A 380 12.90 24.11 -20.02
N ALA A 381 12.44 24.90 -19.04
CA ALA A 381 13.06 26.17 -18.67
C ALA A 381 14.52 26.03 -18.14
N GLN A 382 14.93 24.83 -17.72
CA GLN A 382 16.30 24.50 -17.32
C GLN A 382 17.12 23.85 -18.44
N GLY A 383 16.58 23.77 -19.66
CA GLY A 383 17.24 23.15 -20.81
C GLY A 383 17.44 21.64 -20.67
N ILE A 384 16.52 20.94 -20.00
CA ILE A 384 16.44 19.47 -20.03
C ILE A 384 15.65 19.07 -21.27
N ASP A 385 16.19 18.16 -22.09
CA ASP A 385 15.47 17.63 -23.24
C ASP A 385 14.27 16.79 -22.79
N CYS A 386 13.07 17.16 -23.23
CA CYS A 386 11.80 16.64 -22.71
C CYS A 386 10.81 16.31 -23.83
N THR A 387 10.53 15.03 -24.02
CA THR A 387 9.43 14.55 -24.87
C THR A 387 8.19 14.33 -24.02
N CYS A 388 7.05 14.92 -24.39
CA CYS A 388 5.75 14.67 -23.73
C CYS A 388 4.89 13.73 -24.57
N VAL A 389 4.32 12.69 -23.97
CA VAL A 389 3.41 11.74 -24.62
C VAL A 389 2.23 11.36 -23.73
N LEU A 390 1.11 10.98 -24.32
CA LEU A 390 -0.04 10.46 -23.58
C LEU A 390 0.13 8.96 -23.24
N ILE A 391 -0.56 8.51 -22.18
CA ILE A 391 -0.52 7.12 -21.68
C ILE A 391 -0.86 6.06 -22.75
N ASN A 392 -1.64 6.38 -23.79
CA ASN A 392 -1.93 5.47 -24.89
C ASN A 392 -0.73 5.27 -25.85
N ALA A 393 0.32 6.08 -25.75
CA ALA A 393 1.49 6.03 -26.64
C ALA A 393 2.73 5.36 -26.03
N ILE A 394 2.66 4.84 -24.80
CA ILE A 394 3.81 4.26 -24.08
C ILE A 394 4.55 3.20 -24.91
N SER A 395 3.81 2.32 -25.59
CA SER A 395 4.38 1.21 -26.39
C SER A 395 5.23 1.67 -27.58
N TYR A 396 5.04 2.91 -28.06
CA TYR A 396 5.86 3.46 -29.15
C TYR A 396 7.18 4.06 -28.64
N VAL A 397 7.18 4.64 -27.43
CA VAL A 397 8.38 5.27 -26.83
C VAL A 397 9.22 4.31 -25.98
N MET A 398 8.62 3.30 -25.35
CA MET A 398 9.32 2.36 -24.47
C MET A 398 10.56 1.67 -25.09
N PRO A 399 10.60 1.34 -26.41
CA PRO A 399 11.81 0.83 -27.05
C PRO A 399 13.03 1.75 -26.95
N GLU A 400 12.83 3.06 -26.77
CA GLU A 400 13.92 4.04 -26.65
C GLU A 400 14.28 4.36 -25.19
N VAL A 401 13.53 3.87 -24.21
CA VAL A 401 13.66 4.21 -22.78
C VAL A 401 14.67 3.29 -22.10
N THR A 402 15.65 3.86 -21.41
CA THR A 402 16.66 3.08 -20.67
C THR A 402 16.26 2.80 -19.23
N LYS A 403 15.49 3.71 -18.60
CA LYS A 403 15.02 3.60 -17.20
C LYS A 403 13.65 4.25 -17.01
N VAL A 404 12.81 3.66 -16.17
CA VAL A 404 11.58 4.30 -15.70
C VAL A 404 11.75 4.76 -14.25
N LEU A 405 11.56 6.05 -13.99
CA LEU A 405 11.47 6.62 -12.63
C LEU A 405 10.01 6.94 -12.31
N LEU A 406 9.46 6.25 -11.30
CA LEU A 406 8.09 6.46 -10.81
C LEU A 406 8.11 6.97 -9.38
N SER A 407 7.08 7.71 -8.99
CA SER A 407 6.87 8.13 -7.60
C SER A 407 5.69 7.36 -7.01
N ALA A 408 5.79 6.93 -5.75
CA ALA A 408 4.68 6.31 -5.04
C ALA A 408 3.85 7.36 -4.28
N HIS A 409 2.53 7.15 -4.22
CA HIS A 409 1.69 7.77 -3.20
C HIS A 409 1.88 7.06 -1.85
N ALA A 410 1.97 5.72 -1.88
CA ALA A 410 2.26 4.87 -0.74
C ALA A 410 2.87 3.53 -1.17
N LEU A 411 3.60 2.89 -0.25
CA LEU A 411 4.07 1.51 -0.39
C LEU A 411 3.40 0.61 0.64
N LEU A 412 2.91 -0.54 0.21
CA LEU A 412 2.09 -1.45 1.01
C LEU A 412 2.93 -2.61 1.58
N ALA A 413 2.47 -3.23 2.67
CA ALA A 413 3.20 -4.29 3.37
C ALA A 413 3.35 -5.59 2.55
N ASN A 414 2.65 -5.75 1.43
CA ASN A 414 2.87 -6.82 0.45
C ASN A 414 3.85 -6.42 -0.68
N GLY A 415 4.46 -5.23 -0.60
CA GLY A 415 5.30 -4.66 -1.64
C GLY A 415 4.55 -4.07 -2.83
N CYS A 416 3.21 -4.07 -2.84
CA CYS A 416 2.45 -3.38 -3.87
C CYS A 416 2.66 -1.85 -3.77
N VAL A 417 2.81 -1.20 -4.92
CA VAL A 417 3.00 0.25 -5.01
C VAL A 417 1.67 0.91 -5.32
N MET A 418 1.14 1.68 -4.36
CA MET A 418 -0.03 2.52 -4.63
C MET A 418 0.43 3.87 -5.17
N SER A 419 0.02 4.21 -6.39
CA SER A 419 0.30 5.52 -6.99
C SER A 419 -0.85 5.95 -7.90
N ARG A 420 -0.66 7.04 -8.64
CA ARG A 420 -1.60 7.61 -9.62
C ARG A 420 -2.13 6.56 -10.61
N VAL A 421 -3.40 6.66 -10.98
CA VAL A 421 -4.08 5.72 -11.89
C VAL A 421 -3.27 5.50 -13.18
N GLY A 422 -3.04 4.24 -13.59
CA GLY A 422 -2.25 3.91 -14.79
C GLY A 422 -0.76 3.65 -14.52
N THR A 423 -0.27 3.83 -13.28
CA THR A 423 1.12 3.48 -12.91
C THR A 423 1.40 2.00 -13.16
N ALA A 424 0.43 1.11 -12.91
CA ALA A 424 0.61 -0.32 -13.16
C ALA A 424 0.69 -0.65 -14.66
N GLN A 425 0.04 0.15 -15.53
CA GLN A 425 0.12 -0.01 -16.98
C GLN A 425 1.51 0.34 -17.50
N ILE A 426 2.10 1.44 -17.02
CA ILE A 426 3.48 1.83 -17.36
C ILE A 426 4.48 0.77 -16.90
N ALA A 427 4.36 0.29 -15.65
CA ALA A 427 5.25 -0.74 -15.12
C ALA A 427 5.11 -2.09 -15.87
N LEU A 428 3.89 -2.45 -16.30
CA LEU A 428 3.63 -3.64 -17.11
C LEU A 428 4.28 -3.55 -18.49
N VAL A 429 4.12 -2.41 -19.18
CA VAL A 429 4.74 -2.18 -20.50
C VAL A 429 6.27 -2.14 -20.36
N ALA A 430 6.81 -1.40 -19.40
CA ALA A 430 8.24 -1.34 -19.13
C ALA A 430 8.85 -2.74 -18.94
N LYS A 431 8.21 -3.58 -18.11
CA LYS A 431 8.62 -4.98 -17.92
C LYS A 431 8.58 -5.80 -19.22
N SER A 432 7.59 -5.59 -20.09
CA SER A 432 7.52 -6.29 -21.40
C SER A 432 8.64 -5.92 -22.37
N TYR A 433 9.22 -4.73 -22.25
CA TYR A 433 10.40 -4.28 -22.99
C TYR A 433 11.72 -4.48 -22.21
N ASN A 434 11.67 -5.13 -21.03
CA ASN A 434 12.80 -5.34 -20.10
C ASN A 434 13.42 -4.04 -19.53
N VAL A 435 12.69 -2.92 -19.57
CA VAL A 435 13.14 -1.64 -19.02
C VAL A 435 12.98 -1.65 -17.48
N PRO A 436 14.02 -1.31 -16.70
CA PRO A 436 13.95 -1.31 -15.24
C PRO A 436 13.05 -0.18 -14.71
N VAL A 437 12.26 -0.52 -13.70
CA VAL A 437 11.30 0.37 -13.04
C VAL A 437 11.77 0.67 -11.62
N LEU A 438 12.18 1.91 -11.36
CA LEU A 438 12.61 2.38 -10.05
C LEU A 438 11.52 3.27 -9.44
N VAL A 439 11.08 2.94 -8.22
CA VAL A 439 10.03 3.66 -7.50
C VAL A 439 10.66 4.48 -6.36
N CYS A 440 10.67 5.80 -6.50
CA CYS A 440 11.20 6.72 -5.49
C CYS A 440 10.12 7.00 -4.43
N CYS A 441 10.40 6.67 -3.16
CA CYS A 441 9.43 6.78 -2.08
C CYS A 441 10.08 6.92 -0.69
N GLU A 442 9.82 8.06 -0.05
CA GLU A 442 10.08 8.34 1.36
C GLU A 442 9.43 7.27 2.27
N THR A 443 10.13 6.81 3.31
CA THR A 443 9.62 5.76 4.23
C THR A 443 8.37 6.19 4.98
N HIS A 444 8.17 7.49 5.23
CA HIS A 444 6.97 8.02 5.88
C HIS A 444 5.66 7.73 5.11
N LYS A 445 5.74 7.31 3.84
CA LYS A 445 4.60 6.90 3.00
C LYS A 445 4.35 5.38 2.99
N PHE A 446 5.09 4.61 3.78
CA PHE A 446 4.90 3.17 3.89
C PHE A 446 3.64 2.86 4.70
N SER A 447 2.99 1.72 4.45
CA SER A 447 1.77 1.31 5.12
C SER A 447 1.81 -0.15 5.53
N GLU A 448 1.44 -0.41 6.78
CA GLU A 448 1.18 -1.76 7.32
C GLU A 448 0.02 -2.47 6.60
N ARG A 449 -0.77 -1.72 5.84
CA ARG A 449 -1.91 -2.23 5.06
C ARG A 449 -1.43 -3.07 3.89
N VAL A 450 -2.21 -4.12 3.61
CA VAL A 450 -2.09 -4.98 2.43
C VAL A 450 -3.30 -4.76 1.55
N GLN A 451 -3.07 -4.62 0.24
CA GLN A 451 -4.11 -4.48 -0.79
C GLN A 451 -3.57 -5.05 -2.10
N THR A 452 -4.42 -5.74 -2.85
CA THR A 452 -4.07 -6.53 -4.04
C THR A 452 -4.70 -6.02 -5.33
N ASP A 453 -5.52 -4.97 -5.21
CA ASP A 453 -6.46 -4.50 -6.22
C ASP A 453 -6.64 -2.98 -6.11
N ALA A 454 -7.16 -2.34 -7.16
CA ALA A 454 -7.42 -0.91 -7.16
C ALA A 454 -8.88 -0.53 -6.77
N PHE A 455 -9.68 -1.44 -6.17
CA PHE A 455 -11.10 -1.18 -5.90
C PHE A 455 -11.48 -1.10 -4.41
N VAL A 456 -10.87 -1.89 -3.52
CA VAL A 456 -11.22 -1.91 -2.08
C VAL A 456 -10.93 -0.57 -1.40
N TYR A 457 -9.87 0.13 -1.81
CA TYR A 457 -9.52 1.45 -1.29
C TYR A 457 -8.91 2.31 -2.40
N ASN A 458 -9.64 3.35 -2.80
CA ASN A 458 -9.26 4.30 -3.85
C ASN A 458 -9.95 5.66 -3.57
N GLU A 459 -9.55 6.71 -4.27
CA GLU A 459 -10.16 8.05 -4.18
C GLU A 459 -10.94 8.30 -5.49
N ILE A 460 -12.28 8.43 -5.40
CA ILE A 460 -13.12 8.80 -6.54
C ILE A 460 -12.97 10.30 -6.81
N GLY A 461 -12.52 10.62 -8.02
CA GLY A 461 -12.42 12.00 -8.51
C GLY A 461 -13.75 12.57 -8.99
N ASN A 462 -13.75 13.85 -9.33
CA ASN A 462 -14.93 14.53 -9.86
C ASN A 462 -15.29 13.98 -11.26
N PRO A 463 -16.53 13.49 -11.51
CA PRO A 463 -16.94 12.98 -12.82
C PRO A 463 -16.85 14.04 -13.93
N ASN A 464 -17.12 15.30 -13.58
CA ASN A 464 -17.08 16.43 -14.51
C ASN A 464 -15.68 16.67 -15.10
N ASP A 465 -14.59 16.31 -14.40
CA ASP A 465 -13.22 16.46 -14.92
C ASP A 465 -12.96 15.58 -16.16
N LEU A 466 -13.61 14.41 -16.25
CA LEU A 466 -13.49 13.49 -17.38
C LEU A 466 -14.30 13.95 -18.59
N ILE A 467 -15.45 14.57 -18.34
CA ILE A 467 -16.43 14.97 -19.36
C ILE A 467 -16.12 16.36 -19.90
N LEU A 468 -15.99 17.34 -19.01
CA LEU A 468 -15.71 18.73 -19.37
C LEU A 468 -14.20 18.89 -19.52
N ASN A 469 -13.71 18.91 -20.77
CA ASN A 469 -12.30 19.18 -21.08
C ASN A 469 -11.83 20.49 -20.40
N SER A 470 -11.11 20.36 -19.30
CA SER A 470 -10.70 21.46 -18.40
C SER A 470 -9.93 22.60 -19.12
N GLY A 471 -9.30 22.30 -20.26
CA GLY A 471 -8.57 23.28 -21.07
C GLY A 471 -9.40 24.17 -22.01
N THR A 472 -10.71 23.94 -22.19
CA THR A 472 -11.53 24.71 -23.16
C THR A 472 -12.85 25.16 -22.57
N ARG A 473 -12.98 26.47 -22.24
CA ARG A 473 -14.23 27.07 -21.74
C ARG A 473 -15.40 26.94 -22.72
N GLU A 474 -15.11 26.92 -24.02
CA GLU A 474 -16.08 26.83 -25.12
C GLU A 474 -16.80 25.46 -25.19
N ASN A 475 -16.23 24.40 -24.59
CA ASN A 475 -16.79 23.05 -24.70
C ASN A 475 -18.10 22.85 -23.93
N ARG A 476 -18.55 23.80 -23.09
CA ARG A 476 -19.73 23.60 -22.23
C ARG A 476 -21.06 23.67 -22.98
N SER A 477 -21.13 24.39 -24.11
CA SER A 477 -22.33 24.46 -24.97
C SER A 477 -22.37 23.41 -26.08
N CYS A 478 -21.23 22.75 -26.37
CA CYS A 478 -21.07 21.88 -27.55
C CYS A 478 -20.78 20.41 -27.19
N ASN A 479 -20.60 20.09 -25.91
CA ASN A 479 -20.34 18.72 -25.46
C ASN A 479 -21.67 17.99 -25.17
N PRO A 480 -22.04 16.94 -25.93
CA PRO A 480 -23.31 16.23 -25.75
C PRO A 480 -23.41 15.44 -24.44
N LEU A 481 -22.31 15.34 -23.68
CA LEU A 481 -22.27 14.69 -22.37
C LEU A 481 -22.27 15.69 -21.20
N ALA A 482 -22.40 17.00 -21.46
CA ALA A 482 -22.37 18.03 -20.41
C ALA A 482 -23.47 17.82 -19.35
N GLU A 483 -24.65 17.34 -19.76
CA GLU A 483 -25.80 17.07 -18.90
C GLU A 483 -25.88 15.58 -18.47
N TRP A 484 -24.75 14.91 -18.28
CA TRP A 484 -24.68 13.48 -17.93
C TRP A 484 -25.50 13.07 -16.70
N GLU A 485 -25.73 14.00 -15.76
CA GLU A 485 -26.58 13.82 -14.57
C GLU A 485 -28.09 13.63 -14.90
N SER A 486 -28.48 13.87 -16.15
CA SER A 486 -29.81 13.50 -16.69
C SER A 486 -29.82 12.15 -17.41
N ILE A 487 -28.65 11.67 -17.85
CA ILE A 487 -28.51 10.51 -18.73
C ILE A 487 -28.40 9.24 -17.89
N SER A 488 -29.55 8.64 -17.55
CA SER A 488 -29.69 7.47 -16.67
C SER A 488 -28.76 6.28 -16.98
N HIS A 489 -28.35 6.11 -18.24
CA HIS A 489 -27.48 5.02 -18.71
C HIS A 489 -25.99 5.38 -18.73
N LEU A 490 -25.61 6.63 -18.45
CA LEU A 490 -24.23 7.10 -18.36
C LEU A 490 -23.78 7.10 -16.90
N THR A 491 -22.56 6.64 -16.63
CA THR A 491 -21.96 6.70 -15.30
C THR A 491 -20.45 6.92 -15.45
N PRO A 492 -19.95 8.16 -15.29
CA PRO A 492 -18.53 8.47 -15.44
C PRO A 492 -17.77 8.07 -14.17
N LEU A 493 -16.65 7.37 -14.32
CA LEU A 493 -15.84 6.88 -13.20
C LEU A 493 -14.43 7.46 -13.27
N ASN A 494 -14.12 8.38 -12.36
CA ASN A 494 -12.81 8.97 -12.18
C ASN A 494 -12.15 8.32 -10.95
N LEU A 495 -11.07 7.57 -11.14
CA LEU A 495 -10.27 6.97 -10.04
C LEU A 495 -8.90 7.64 -10.01
N HIS A 496 -8.40 7.97 -8.82
CA HIS A 496 -7.10 8.64 -8.70
C HIS A 496 -5.92 7.70 -8.45
N TYR A 497 -6.14 6.52 -7.88
CA TYR A 497 -5.07 5.60 -7.53
C TYR A 497 -5.19 4.24 -8.24
N ASP A 498 -4.06 3.54 -8.30
CA ASP A 498 -3.86 2.23 -8.90
C ASP A 498 -2.76 1.50 -8.11
N VAL A 499 -2.80 0.16 -8.10
CA VAL A 499 -2.01 -0.70 -7.23
C VAL A 499 -1.13 -1.59 -8.10
N THR A 500 0.14 -1.21 -8.23
CA THR A 500 1.13 -1.92 -9.04
C THR A 500 1.68 -3.13 -8.27
N PRO A 501 1.57 -4.37 -8.79
CA PRO A 501 2.17 -5.54 -8.15
C PRO A 501 3.70 -5.44 -8.03
N PRO A 502 4.30 -5.97 -6.94
CA PRO A 502 5.75 -5.86 -6.70
C PRO A 502 6.59 -6.47 -7.83
N GLU A 503 6.06 -7.47 -8.57
CA GLU A 503 6.76 -8.14 -9.66
C GLU A 503 6.94 -7.24 -10.90
N LEU A 504 6.27 -6.08 -10.98
CA LEU A 504 6.44 -5.10 -12.06
C LEU A 504 7.46 -4.01 -11.73
N VAL A 505 8.02 -4.00 -10.52
CA VAL A 505 8.94 -2.97 -10.04
C VAL A 505 10.30 -3.60 -9.74
N THR A 506 11.36 -3.01 -10.29
CA THR A 506 12.73 -3.53 -10.15
C THR A 506 13.32 -3.22 -8.78
N ALA A 507 13.13 -1.99 -8.29
CA ALA A 507 13.50 -1.60 -6.93
C ALA A 507 12.69 -0.38 -6.45
N VAL A 508 12.59 -0.24 -5.14
CA VAL A 508 12.22 1.01 -4.46
C VAL A 508 13.51 1.74 -4.08
N VAL A 509 13.55 3.05 -4.28
CA VAL A 509 14.61 3.92 -3.72
C VAL A 509 14.02 4.68 -2.53
N THR A 510 14.64 4.47 -1.37
CA THR A 510 14.32 5.13 -0.10
C THR A 510 15.55 5.87 0.42
N GLU A 511 15.35 6.72 1.41
CA GLU A 511 16.40 7.40 2.17
C GLU A 511 17.30 6.44 2.98
N VAL A 512 16.84 5.22 3.26
CA VAL A 512 17.60 4.19 3.96
C VAL A 512 18.49 3.38 3.00
N ALA A 513 17.93 2.98 1.86
CA ALA A 513 18.61 2.19 0.83
C ALA A 513 17.77 2.06 -0.47
N ILE A 514 18.42 1.55 -1.53
CA ILE A 514 17.74 0.91 -2.65
C ILE A 514 17.33 -0.51 -2.22
N LEU A 515 16.04 -0.83 -2.26
CA LEU A 515 15.45 -2.03 -1.67
C LEU A 515 14.50 -2.75 -2.64
N PRO A 516 14.35 -4.08 -2.60
CA PRO A 516 13.25 -4.75 -3.26
C PRO A 516 11.93 -4.40 -2.56
N CYS A 517 10.83 -4.34 -3.31
CA CYS A 517 9.51 -3.94 -2.80
C CYS A 517 9.03 -4.79 -1.61
N THR A 518 9.44 -6.05 -1.55
CA THR A 518 9.12 -7.00 -0.47
C THR A 518 9.78 -6.66 0.88
N SER A 519 10.73 -5.72 0.94
CA SER A 519 11.37 -5.28 2.19
C SER A 519 10.56 -4.25 2.99
N VAL A 520 9.41 -3.76 2.50
CA VAL A 520 8.56 -2.78 3.19
C VAL A 520 8.23 -3.17 4.65
N PRO A 521 7.85 -4.43 4.97
CA PRO A 521 7.62 -4.87 6.36
C PRO A 521 8.87 -4.97 7.24
N VAL A 522 10.08 -4.92 6.66
CA VAL A 522 11.33 -4.85 7.42
C VAL A 522 11.54 -3.42 7.90
N ILE A 523 11.45 -2.45 6.98
CA ILE A 523 11.59 -1.02 7.30
C ILE A 523 10.50 -0.56 8.29
N LEU A 524 9.26 -1.02 8.13
CA LEU A 524 8.16 -0.75 9.08
C LEU A 524 8.37 -1.32 10.50
N ARG A 525 9.38 -2.18 10.73
CA ARG A 525 9.71 -2.75 12.04
C ARG A 525 10.96 -2.15 12.68
N ILE A 526 11.86 -1.57 11.88
CA ILE A 526 13.00 -0.82 12.38
C ILE A 526 12.43 0.47 12.98
N LYS A 527 12.70 0.78 14.25
CA LYS A 527 12.22 2.05 14.80
C LYS A 527 13.01 3.21 14.19
N PRO A 528 12.41 4.39 13.97
CA PRO A 528 13.17 5.58 13.59
C PRO A 528 14.29 5.90 14.58
N SER A 529 14.12 5.58 15.87
CA SER A 529 15.16 5.71 16.91
C SER A 529 16.32 4.69 16.82
N GLU A 530 16.25 3.72 15.90
CA GLU A 530 17.27 2.70 15.65
C GLU A 530 18.02 2.96 14.33
N VAL A 531 17.59 3.97 13.55
CA VAL A 531 18.30 4.49 12.37
C VAL A 531 18.97 5.80 12.76
N GLY A 532 20.28 5.79 12.93
CA GLY A 532 21.06 7.02 13.01
C GLY A 532 21.09 7.71 11.64
N TYR A 533 20.58 8.95 11.59
CA TYR A 533 20.66 9.87 10.45
C TYR A 533 21.74 10.93 10.69
#